data_AF-A0A0M4GH11-F1
#
_entry.id   AF-A0A0M4GH11-F1
#
_cell.length_a   1.000
_cell.length_b   1.000
_cell.length_c   1.000
_cell.angle_alpha   90.00
_cell.angle_beta   90.00
_cell.angle_gamma   90.00
#
_symmetry.space_group_name_H-M   'P 1'
#
loop_
_entity.id
_entity.type
_entity.pdbx_description
1 polymer ?
#
loop_
_entity_poly.entity_id
_entity_poly.type
_entity_poly.pdbx_seq_one_letter_code
_entity_poly.pdbx_strand_id
1 'polypeptide(L)'
;MDRQTSKVHSRTVEKAANDALLRRGVTIEEIAKIVYEMQFPYNKGLTIEHCIESIKSVLKKREMQHAILVGIELDELAEKKLLSEPLQQIVEADEGLFGIDETIALGAVYTYGSIAVTTFGHLDKNKIGIISKLDTKAETGTIHTFLDDIVASIAASAASRLAHRTRDLAEANETFEDIPPEETAPETKVKGSRT
;
A
#
# COMPACT_ATOMS: atom_id res chain seq x y z
N MET A 1 -19.65 -10.78 32.78
CA MET A 1 -18.77 -11.64 31.96
C MET A 1 -17.59 -10.79 31.55
N ASP A 2 -16.44 -11.07 32.14
CA ASP A 2 -15.21 -10.31 31.95
C ASP A 2 -14.67 -10.62 30.55
N ARG A 3 -14.99 -9.76 29.56
CA ARG A 3 -14.34 -9.81 28.25
C ARG A 3 -12.94 -9.20 28.42
N GLN A 4 -12.01 -9.95 28.97
CA GLN A 4 -10.61 -9.78 28.59
C GLN A 4 -10.51 -10.14 27.10
N THR A 5 -10.81 -9.16 26.24
CA THR A 5 -10.54 -9.28 24.82
C THR A 5 -9.02 -9.38 24.66
N SER A 6 -8.55 -10.56 24.24
CA SER A 6 -7.14 -10.72 23.88
C SER A 6 -6.86 -9.78 22.70
N LYS A 7 -6.16 -8.67 22.94
CA LYS A 7 -5.73 -7.78 21.87
C LYS A 7 -4.80 -8.56 20.95
N VAL A 8 -5.10 -8.59 19.65
CA VAL A 8 -4.21 -9.21 18.65
C VAL A 8 -2.90 -8.41 18.62
N HIS A 9 -1.78 -9.12 18.68
CA HIS A 9 -0.46 -8.48 18.68
C HIS A 9 -0.18 -7.82 17.32
N SER A 10 0.43 -6.63 17.32
CA SER A 10 0.81 -5.83 16.13
C SER A 10 1.45 -6.68 15.03
N ARG A 11 2.50 -7.44 15.38
CA ARG A 11 3.21 -8.37 14.48
C ARG A 11 2.33 -9.43 13.82
N THR A 12 1.30 -9.92 14.51
CA THR A 12 0.38 -10.90 13.92
C THR A 12 -0.43 -10.24 12.82
N VAL A 13 -0.87 -8.99 13.03
CA VAL A 13 -1.61 -8.19 12.04
C VAL A 13 -0.70 -7.82 10.86
N GLU A 14 0.52 -7.37 11.13
CA GLU A 14 1.52 -7.06 10.10
C GLU A 14 1.82 -8.27 9.22
N LYS A 15 2.08 -9.43 9.84
CA LYS A 15 2.32 -10.67 9.09
C LYS A 15 1.10 -11.05 8.23
N ALA A 16 -0.10 -11.01 8.80
CA ALA A 16 -1.31 -11.34 8.08
C ALA A 16 -1.56 -10.43 6.86
N ALA A 17 -1.28 -9.12 6.98
CA ALA A 17 -1.41 -8.18 5.88
C ALA A 17 -0.40 -8.46 4.75
N ASN A 18 0.86 -8.75 5.09
CA ASN A 18 1.88 -9.14 4.11
C ASN A 18 1.53 -10.47 3.42
N ASP A 19 1.12 -11.47 4.19
CA ASP A 19 0.71 -12.78 3.68
C ASP A 19 -0.52 -12.64 2.76
N ALA A 20 -1.45 -11.74 3.07
CA ALA A 20 -2.63 -11.46 2.25
C ALA A 20 -2.26 -10.88 0.89
N LEU A 21 -1.40 -9.85 0.82
CA LEU A 21 -0.91 -9.29 -0.44
C LEU A 21 -0.23 -10.37 -1.30
N LEU A 22 0.66 -11.16 -0.71
CA LEU A 22 1.38 -12.21 -1.41
C LEU A 22 0.43 -13.29 -1.95
N ARG A 23 -0.59 -13.67 -1.17
CA ARG A 23 -1.62 -14.65 -1.59
C ARG A 23 -2.46 -14.15 -2.77
N ARG A 24 -2.59 -12.82 -2.93
CA ARG A 24 -3.23 -12.20 -4.10
C ARG A 24 -2.25 -11.88 -5.24
N GLY A 25 -1.01 -12.40 -5.18
CA GLY A 25 -0.02 -12.24 -6.25
C GLY A 25 0.71 -10.89 -6.26
N VAL A 26 0.53 -10.07 -5.22
CA VAL A 26 1.20 -8.76 -5.09
C VAL A 26 2.46 -8.91 -4.25
N THR A 27 3.60 -8.60 -4.85
CA THR A 27 4.91 -8.62 -4.17
C THR A 27 5.37 -7.19 -3.89
N ILE A 28 6.20 -7.01 -2.86
CA ILE A 28 6.75 -5.69 -2.50
C ILE A 28 7.59 -5.14 -3.67
N GLU A 29 8.27 -6.02 -4.41
CA GLU A 29 9.10 -5.69 -5.56
C GLU A 29 8.27 -5.11 -6.72
N GLU A 30 7.07 -5.64 -6.99
CA GLU A 30 6.18 -5.06 -8.00
C GLU A 30 5.68 -3.66 -7.60
N ILE A 31 5.39 -3.46 -6.31
CA ILE A 31 5.01 -2.14 -5.79
C ILE A 31 6.20 -1.17 -5.85
N ALA A 32 7.41 -1.64 -5.55
CA ALA A 32 8.63 -0.85 -5.59
C ALA A 32 8.95 -0.32 -6.99
N LYS A 33 8.63 -1.07 -8.05
CA LYS A 33 8.77 -0.60 -9.44
C LYS A 33 7.89 0.61 -9.73
N ILE A 34 6.64 0.61 -9.24
CA ILE A 34 5.74 1.77 -9.35
C ILE A 34 6.34 2.97 -8.62
N VAL A 35 6.73 2.79 -7.35
CA VAL A 35 7.32 3.87 -6.54
C VAL A 35 8.57 4.44 -7.21
N TYR A 36 9.43 3.57 -7.75
CA TYR A 36 10.64 3.97 -8.46
C TYR A 36 10.31 4.78 -9.73
N GLU A 37 9.38 4.33 -10.55
CA GLU A 37 8.95 5.07 -11.74
C GLU A 37 8.45 6.48 -11.40
N MET A 38 7.68 6.61 -10.32
CA MET A 38 7.17 7.90 -9.86
C MET A 38 8.26 8.84 -9.32
N GLN A 39 9.31 8.29 -8.71
CA GLN A 39 10.26 9.06 -7.92
C GLN A 39 11.61 9.25 -8.61
N PHE A 40 12.06 8.32 -9.45
CA PHE A 40 13.36 8.36 -10.11
C PHE A 40 13.63 9.66 -10.90
N PRO A 41 12.65 10.25 -11.62
CA PRO A 41 12.88 11.51 -12.35
C PRO A 41 13.30 12.69 -11.46
N TYR A 42 12.99 12.63 -10.17
CA TYR A 42 13.23 13.71 -9.21
C TYR A 42 14.36 13.40 -8.22
N ASN A 43 14.81 12.14 -8.16
CA ASN A 43 15.66 11.63 -7.10
C ASN A 43 16.93 11.01 -7.65
N LYS A 44 18.01 11.80 -7.68
CA LYS A 44 19.34 11.32 -8.07
C LYS A 44 19.80 10.22 -7.10
N GLY A 45 20.25 9.09 -7.65
CA GLY A 45 20.71 7.93 -6.87
C GLY A 45 19.63 7.04 -6.28
N LEU A 46 18.35 7.32 -6.55
CA LEU A 46 17.29 6.45 -6.07
C LEU A 46 17.47 5.05 -6.67
N THR A 47 17.27 4.02 -5.85
CA THR A 47 17.31 2.61 -6.27
C THR A 47 16.02 1.90 -5.87
N ILE A 48 15.80 0.70 -6.40
CA ILE A 48 14.64 -0.11 -6.04
C ILE A 48 14.65 -0.47 -4.54
N GLU A 49 15.82 -0.69 -3.96
CA GLU A 49 15.99 -1.02 -2.54
C GLU A 49 15.52 0.13 -1.64
N HIS A 50 15.77 1.39 -2.04
CA HIS A 50 15.22 2.56 -1.36
C HIS A 50 13.68 2.55 -1.36
N CYS A 51 13.08 2.21 -2.49
CA CYS A 51 11.63 2.07 -2.61
C CYS A 51 11.08 0.94 -1.74
N ILE A 52 11.75 -0.21 -1.71
CA ILE A 52 11.40 -1.36 -0.86
C ILE A 52 11.41 -0.97 0.62
N GLU A 53 12.45 -0.28 1.09
CA GLU A 53 12.52 0.16 2.50
C GLU A 53 11.42 1.16 2.84
N SER A 54 11.07 2.06 1.92
CA SER A 54 9.93 2.97 2.08
C SER A 54 8.60 2.20 2.19
N ILE A 55 8.38 1.20 1.32
CA ILE A 55 7.18 0.35 1.35
C ILE A 55 7.10 -0.45 2.66
N LYS A 56 8.20 -1.05 3.12
CA LYS A 56 8.24 -1.75 4.41
C LYS A 56 7.88 -0.83 5.58
N SER A 57 8.27 0.45 5.54
CA SER A 57 7.85 1.42 6.55
C SER A 57 6.33 1.68 6.51
N VAL A 58 5.76 1.82 5.31
CA VAL A 58 4.30 1.95 5.10
C VAL A 58 3.53 0.75 5.65
N LEU A 59 3.99 -0.47 5.34
CA LEU A 59 3.35 -1.71 5.77
C LEU A 59 3.42 -1.96 7.29
N LYS A 60 4.24 -1.21 8.04
CA LYS A 60 4.27 -1.25 9.52
C LYS A 60 3.16 -0.42 10.16
N LYS A 61 2.45 0.43 9.41
CA LYS A 61 1.35 1.26 9.93
C LYS A 61 0.09 0.42 10.09
N ARG A 62 -0.52 0.48 11.28
CA ARG A 62 -1.75 -0.28 11.58
C ARG A 62 -2.91 0.07 10.65
N GLU A 63 -3.12 1.36 10.35
CA GLU A 63 -4.16 1.79 9.41
C GLU A 63 -3.99 1.15 8.04
N MET A 64 -2.76 1.11 7.52
CA MET A 64 -2.45 0.44 6.26
C MET A 64 -2.70 -1.08 6.34
N GLN A 65 -2.27 -1.73 7.42
CA GLN A 65 -2.50 -3.15 7.63
C GLN A 65 -3.98 -3.50 7.68
N HIS A 66 -4.79 -2.68 8.35
CA HIS A 66 -6.24 -2.88 8.42
C HIS A 66 -6.91 -2.67 7.06
N ALA A 67 -6.52 -1.64 6.31
CA ALA A 67 -7.03 -1.43 4.95
C ALA A 67 -6.75 -2.65 4.05
N ILE A 68 -5.51 -3.14 4.05
CA ILE A 68 -5.09 -4.35 3.32
C ILE A 68 -5.97 -5.55 3.69
N LEU A 69 -6.11 -5.84 4.99
CA LEU A 69 -6.86 -7.00 5.46
C LEU A 69 -8.35 -6.91 5.10
N VAL A 70 -8.97 -5.74 5.29
CA VAL A 70 -10.40 -5.55 5.00
C VAL A 70 -10.67 -5.63 3.50
N GLY A 71 -9.91 -4.91 2.68
CA GLY A 71 -10.14 -4.89 1.23
C GLY A 71 -9.93 -6.26 0.59
N ILE A 72 -8.83 -6.94 0.92
CA ILE A 72 -8.56 -8.28 0.38
C ILE A 72 -9.63 -9.29 0.81
N GLU A 73 -10.13 -9.22 2.04
CA GLU A 73 -11.20 -10.12 2.49
C GLU A 73 -12.51 -9.84 1.74
N LEU A 74 -12.86 -8.57 1.49
CA LEU A 74 -14.06 -8.22 0.72
C LEU A 74 -13.98 -8.72 -0.73
N ASP A 75 -12.84 -8.55 -1.39
CA ASP A 75 -12.56 -9.13 -2.70
C ASP A 75 -12.75 -10.66 -2.68
N GLU A 76 -12.12 -11.36 -1.73
CA GLU A 76 -12.21 -12.83 -1.64
C GLU A 76 -13.64 -13.31 -1.31
N LEU A 77 -14.40 -12.55 -0.53
CA LEU A 77 -15.81 -12.86 -0.24
C LEU A 77 -16.68 -12.68 -1.49
N ALA A 78 -16.42 -11.65 -2.29
CA ALA A 78 -17.07 -11.44 -3.58
C ALA A 78 -16.74 -12.58 -4.55
N GLU A 79 -15.49 -13.06 -4.58
CA GLU A 79 -15.07 -14.19 -5.42
C GLU A 79 -15.85 -15.45 -5.04
N LYS A 80 -16.01 -15.69 -3.74
CA LYS A 80 -16.71 -16.86 -3.17
C LYS A 80 -18.24 -16.76 -3.19
N LYS A 81 -18.82 -15.67 -3.71
CA LYS A 81 -20.27 -15.38 -3.69
C LYS A 81 -20.88 -15.36 -2.28
N LEU A 82 -20.13 -14.84 -1.31
CA LEU A 82 -20.54 -14.81 0.10
C LEU A 82 -21.04 -13.44 0.56
N LEU A 83 -20.98 -12.42 -0.32
CA LEU A 83 -21.60 -11.13 -0.04
C LEU A 83 -23.11 -11.22 -0.29
N SER A 84 -23.90 -10.45 0.45
CA SER A 84 -25.33 -10.32 0.22
C SER A 84 -25.61 -9.42 -0.99
N GLU A 85 -26.65 -9.72 -1.77
CA GLU A 85 -27.13 -8.79 -2.80
C GLU A 85 -27.74 -7.53 -2.17
N PRO A 86 -27.59 -6.33 -2.78
CA PRO A 86 -26.95 -6.08 -4.09
C PRO A 86 -25.42 -5.89 -4.04
N LEU A 87 -24.79 -5.93 -2.85
CA LEU A 87 -23.37 -5.65 -2.69
C LEU A 87 -22.49 -6.64 -3.46
N GLN A 88 -22.89 -7.91 -3.53
CA GLN A 88 -22.20 -8.93 -4.31
C GLN A 88 -22.01 -8.50 -5.76
N GLN A 89 -23.09 -8.10 -6.44
CA GLN A 89 -23.03 -7.64 -7.82
C GLN A 89 -22.19 -6.36 -7.96
N ILE A 90 -22.34 -5.41 -7.04
CA ILE A 90 -21.64 -4.11 -7.07
C ILE A 90 -20.11 -4.31 -7.02
N VAL A 91 -19.64 -5.08 -6.04
CA VAL A 91 -18.20 -5.35 -5.86
C VAL A 91 -17.67 -6.20 -7.01
N GLU A 92 -18.36 -7.27 -7.38
CA GLU A 92 -17.90 -8.13 -8.49
C GLU A 92 -17.85 -7.41 -9.84
N ALA A 93 -18.79 -6.51 -10.09
CA ALA A 93 -18.82 -5.74 -11.31
C ALA A 93 -17.76 -4.64 -11.35
N ASP A 94 -17.10 -4.34 -10.22
CA ASP A 94 -16.21 -3.20 -10.08
C ASP A 94 -16.93 -1.92 -10.58
N GLU A 95 -18.10 -1.66 -9.98
CA GLU A 95 -19.02 -0.62 -10.45
C GLU A 95 -18.41 0.76 -10.18
N GLY A 96 -18.08 1.54 -11.22
CA GLY A 96 -17.42 2.84 -11.07
C GLY A 96 -18.19 3.97 -10.35
N LEU A 97 -19.36 3.71 -9.76
CA LEU A 97 -20.05 4.60 -8.82
C LEU A 97 -19.98 4.10 -7.37
N PHE A 98 -19.50 2.88 -7.16
CA PHE A 98 -19.08 2.37 -5.87
C PHE A 98 -17.72 2.99 -5.57
N GLY A 99 -17.64 3.78 -4.50
CA GLY A 99 -16.44 4.55 -4.15
C GLY A 99 -15.83 4.16 -2.81
N ILE A 100 -16.15 2.96 -2.30
CA ILE A 100 -15.86 2.55 -0.92
C ILE A 100 -14.48 1.90 -0.81
N ASP A 101 -14.09 1.16 -1.82
CA ASP A 101 -12.74 0.80 -2.23
C ASP A 101 -11.76 1.99 -2.15
N GLU A 102 -11.97 3.08 -2.90
CA GLU A 102 -11.09 4.23 -2.82
C GLU A 102 -11.18 4.90 -1.45
N THR A 103 -12.35 4.90 -0.80
CA THR A 103 -12.50 5.48 0.55
C THR A 103 -11.62 4.75 1.57
N ILE A 104 -11.57 3.41 1.53
CA ILE A 104 -10.71 2.60 2.40
C ILE A 104 -9.24 2.87 2.06
N ALA A 105 -8.88 2.85 0.78
CA ALA A 105 -7.53 3.10 0.32
C ALA A 105 -7.03 4.50 0.73
N LEU A 106 -7.84 5.53 0.46
CA LEU A 106 -7.58 6.94 0.79
C LEU A 106 -7.48 7.17 2.31
N GLY A 107 -8.29 6.47 3.11
CA GLY A 107 -8.20 6.45 4.57
C GLY A 107 -6.79 6.11 5.05
N ALA A 108 -6.17 5.07 4.47
CA ALA A 108 -4.80 4.70 4.79
C ALA A 108 -3.76 5.72 4.29
N VAL A 109 -3.98 6.32 3.11
CA VAL A 109 -3.10 7.35 2.52
C VAL A 109 -2.95 8.58 3.42
N TYR A 110 -4.01 8.99 4.14
CA TYR A 110 -3.96 10.18 5.02
C TYR A 110 -2.86 10.12 6.08
N THR A 111 -2.40 8.92 6.44
CA THR A 111 -1.26 8.75 7.38
C THR A 111 0.07 9.29 6.82
N TYR A 112 0.15 9.56 5.52
CA TYR A 112 1.30 10.13 4.79
C TYR A 112 1.01 11.51 4.16
N GLY A 113 -0.08 12.16 4.57
CA GLY A 113 -0.37 13.55 4.24
C GLY A 113 -0.90 13.80 2.82
N SER A 114 -1.13 15.08 2.50
CA SER A 114 -1.81 15.50 1.26
C SER A 114 -1.03 15.19 -0.02
N ILE A 115 0.30 15.14 0.05
CA ILE A 115 1.15 14.75 -1.10
C ILE A 115 0.86 13.30 -1.49
N ALA A 116 0.70 12.41 -0.50
CA ALA A 116 0.32 11.03 -0.75
C ALA A 116 -1.09 10.96 -1.37
N VAL A 117 -2.03 11.78 -0.90
CA VAL A 117 -3.40 11.86 -1.47
C VAL A 117 -3.38 12.25 -2.94
N THR A 118 -2.61 13.28 -3.32
CA THR A 118 -2.50 13.68 -4.73
C THR A 118 -1.85 12.60 -5.60
N THR A 119 -0.89 11.87 -5.02
CA THR A 119 -0.18 10.77 -5.69
C THR A 119 -1.08 9.56 -5.89
N PHE A 120 -1.92 9.25 -4.89
CA PHE A 120 -2.91 8.18 -4.95
C PHE A 120 -3.91 8.41 -6.10
N GLY A 121 -4.54 9.59 -6.16
CA GLY A 121 -5.48 9.89 -7.25
C GLY A 121 -4.84 9.88 -8.65
N HIS A 122 -3.53 10.15 -8.74
CA HIS A 122 -2.79 9.98 -9.98
C HIS A 122 -2.59 8.50 -10.34
N LEU A 123 -2.22 7.66 -9.38
CA LEU A 123 -2.01 6.23 -9.60
C LEU A 123 -3.31 5.48 -9.90
N ASP A 124 -4.35 5.77 -9.14
CA ASP A 124 -5.68 5.22 -9.33
C ASP A 124 -6.18 5.53 -10.76
N LYS A 125 -6.04 6.77 -11.23
CA LYS A 125 -6.45 7.11 -12.60
C LYS A 125 -5.62 6.45 -13.71
N ASN A 126 -4.31 6.32 -13.52
CA ASN A 126 -3.41 5.86 -14.60
C ASN A 126 -3.14 4.35 -14.57
N LYS A 127 -3.45 3.66 -13.46
CA LYS A 127 -3.30 2.22 -13.22
C LYS A 127 -2.00 1.66 -13.86
N ILE A 128 -0.82 2.01 -13.33
CA ILE A 128 0.49 1.57 -13.86
C ILE A 128 1.02 0.29 -13.17
N GLY A 129 1.92 -0.43 -13.84
CA GLY A 129 2.60 -1.59 -13.26
C GLY A 129 1.64 -2.70 -12.84
N ILE A 130 1.78 -3.20 -11.61
CA ILE A 130 0.90 -4.24 -11.06
C ILE A 130 -0.54 -3.78 -10.90
N ILE A 131 -0.80 -2.48 -10.71
CA ILE A 131 -2.17 -1.94 -10.61
C ILE A 131 -2.92 -2.20 -11.93
N SER A 132 -2.26 -1.97 -13.07
CA SER A 132 -2.82 -2.29 -14.40
C SER A 132 -3.21 -3.77 -14.53
N LYS A 133 -2.36 -4.67 -14.01
CA LYS A 133 -2.60 -6.12 -14.10
C LYS A 133 -3.76 -6.56 -13.21
N LEU A 134 -3.97 -5.89 -12.09
CA LEU A 134 -5.08 -6.14 -11.17
C LEU A 134 -6.41 -5.61 -11.74
N ASP A 135 -6.37 -4.44 -12.38
CA ASP A 135 -7.51 -3.77 -13.04
C ASP A 135 -8.00 -4.52 -14.28
N THR A 136 -7.08 -5.14 -15.05
CA THR A 136 -7.50 -6.01 -16.14
C THR A 136 -8.29 -7.19 -15.55
N LYS A 137 -9.60 -7.22 -15.83
CA LYS A 137 -10.51 -8.35 -15.57
C LYS A 137 -10.01 -9.59 -16.33
N ALA A 138 -8.93 -10.17 -15.85
CA ALA A 138 -8.35 -11.36 -16.41
C ALA A 138 -9.36 -12.49 -16.23
N GLU A 139 -9.37 -13.38 -17.21
CA GLU A 139 -10.32 -14.47 -17.45
C GLU A 139 -10.42 -15.52 -16.31
N THR A 140 -9.90 -15.22 -15.12
CA THR A 140 -9.58 -16.14 -14.03
C THR A 140 -10.55 -16.12 -12.84
N GLY A 141 -11.62 -15.33 -12.88
CA GLY A 141 -12.63 -15.29 -11.80
C GLY A 141 -12.13 -14.68 -10.48
N THR A 142 -11.00 -13.96 -10.52
CA THR A 142 -10.44 -13.20 -9.41
C THR A 142 -11.01 -11.77 -9.42
N ILE A 143 -11.31 -11.22 -8.25
CA ILE A 143 -11.89 -9.87 -8.06
C ILE A 143 -10.89 -9.01 -7.31
N HIS A 144 -10.56 -7.84 -7.85
CA HIS A 144 -9.53 -6.95 -7.31
C HIS A 144 -10.01 -5.53 -7.05
N THR A 145 -11.33 -5.34 -6.91
CA THR A 145 -11.99 -4.04 -6.68
C THR A 145 -11.39 -3.25 -5.52
N PHE A 146 -11.01 -3.91 -4.42
CA PHE A 146 -10.33 -3.20 -3.33
C PHE A 146 -8.80 -3.24 -3.46
N LEU A 147 -8.25 -4.33 -4.00
CA LEU A 147 -6.82 -4.59 -3.97
C LEU A 147 -6.01 -3.61 -4.81
N ASP A 148 -6.48 -3.25 -6.00
CA ASP A 148 -5.75 -2.35 -6.90
C ASP A 148 -5.59 -0.94 -6.30
N ASP A 149 -6.62 -0.41 -5.65
CA ASP A 149 -6.60 0.86 -4.91
C ASP A 149 -5.73 0.78 -3.66
N ILE A 150 -5.76 -0.34 -2.94
CA ILE A 150 -4.85 -0.56 -1.80
C ILE A 150 -3.40 -0.57 -2.27
N VAL A 151 -3.10 -1.17 -3.42
CA VAL A 151 -1.75 -1.14 -4.00
C VAL A 151 -1.37 0.28 -4.41
N ALA A 152 -2.27 1.03 -5.03
CA ALA A 152 -2.08 2.45 -5.32
C ALA A 152 -1.80 3.26 -4.05
N SER A 153 -2.53 2.98 -2.95
CA SER A 153 -2.37 3.61 -1.64
C SER A 153 -1.00 3.35 -1.00
N ILE A 154 -0.51 2.11 -1.07
CA ILE A 154 0.83 1.75 -0.58
C ILE A 154 1.90 2.47 -1.40
N ALA A 155 1.81 2.43 -2.72
CA ALA A 155 2.77 3.07 -3.61
C ALA A 155 2.79 4.60 -3.41
N ALA A 156 1.63 5.24 -3.34
CA ALA A 156 1.50 6.68 -3.11
C ALA A 156 2.08 7.11 -1.76
N SER A 157 1.82 6.34 -0.71
CA SER A 157 2.35 6.57 0.64
C SER A 157 3.88 6.44 0.65
N ALA A 158 4.43 5.41 0.01
CA ALA A 158 5.87 5.18 -0.07
C ALA A 158 6.58 6.25 -0.91
N ALA A 159 5.96 6.70 -2.01
CA ALA A 159 6.46 7.78 -2.85
C ALA A 159 6.46 9.12 -2.11
N SER A 160 5.38 9.47 -1.39
CA SER A 160 5.31 10.67 -0.55
C SER A 160 6.41 10.67 0.52
N ARG A 161 6.62 9.52 1.18
CA ARG A 161 7.69 9.35 2.17
C ARG A 161 9.08 9.60 1.58
N LEU A 162 9.34 9.11 0.37
CA LEU A 162 10.60 9.39 -0.34
C LEU A 162 10.73 10.86 -0.71
N ALA A 163 9.68 11.50 -1.23
CA ALA A 163 9.70 12.91 -1.60
C ALA A 163 10.03 13.83 -0.40
N HIS A 164 9.50 13.52 0.79
CA HIS A 164 9.90 14.20 2.02
C HIS A 164 11.38 13.98 2.34
N ARG A 165 11.88 12.74 2.22
CA ARG A 165 13.29 12.41 2.47
C ARG A 165 14.24 13.12 1.50
N THR A 166 13.85 13.28 0.23
CA THR A 166 14.62 14.04 -0.77
C THR A 166 14.91 15.46 -0.29
N ARG A 167 13.92 16.11 0.33
CA ARG A 167 14.08 17.46 0.84
C ARG A 167 15.08 17.51 1.99
N ASP A 168 14.98 16.56 2.93
CA ASP A 168 15.92 16.46 4.06
C ASP A 168 17.37 16.26 3.56
N LEU A 169 17.57 15.41 2.56
CA LEU A 169 18.90 15.16 1.97
C LEU A 169 19.43 16.40 1.26
N ALA A 170 18.59 17.08 0.48
CA ALA A 170 18.98 18.31 -0.21
C ALA A 170 19.41 19.40 0.80
N GLU A 171 18.76 19.50 1.97
CA GLU A 171 19.16 20.43 3.03
C GLU A 171 20.51 20.04 3.68
N ALA A 172 20.87 18.77 3.65
CA ALA A 172 22.19 18.25 4.06
C ALA A 172 23.26 18.32 2.95
N ASN A 173 22.91 18.77 1.73
CA ASN A 173 23.73 18.65 0.51
C ASN A 173 24.06 17.20 0.12
N GLU A 174 23.14 16.28 0.40
CA GLU A 174 23.22 14.85 0.09
C GLU A 174 22.13 14.46 -0.93
N THR A 175 22.28 13.27 -1.51
CA THR A 175 21.30 12.61 -2.37
C THR A 175 21.12 11.15 -1.96
N PHE A 176 20.27 10.41 -2.66
CA PHE A 176 20.16 8.96 -2.43
C PHE A 176 21.42 8.18 -2.87
N GLU A 177 22.37 8.81 -3.60
CA GLU A 177 23.69 8.20 -3.86
C GLU A 177 24.55 8.12 -2.60
N ASP A 178 24.31 9.03 -1.65
CA ASP A 178 25.18 9.27 -0.49
C ASP A 178 24.75 8.47 0.76
N ILE A 179 23.54 7.90 0.73
CA ILE A 179 22.97 7.16 1.86
C ILE A 179 22.60 5.73 1.46
N PRO A 180 22.80 4.75 2.34
CA PRO A 180 22.33 3.39 2.09
C PRO A 180 20.80 3.29 2.29
N PRO A 181 20.12 2.35 1.61
CA PRO A 181 18.67 2.19 1.70
C PRO A 181 18.11 2.09 3.11
N GLU A 182 18.80 1.40 4.02
CA GLU A 182 18.32 1.18 5.40
C GLU A 182 18.34 2.46 6.25
N GLU A 183 19.02 3.52 5.80
CA GLU A 183 19.05 4.82 6.47
C GLU A 183 17.94 5.77 6.01
N THR A 184 17.23 5.42 4.93
CA THR A 184 15.99 6.12 4.55
C THR A 184 14.82 5.80 5.46
N ALA A 185 14.95 4.80 6.34
CA ALA A 185 13.95 4.39 7.32
C ALA A 185 14.52 4.25 8.74
N PRO A 186 14.94 5.37 9.36
CA PRO A 186 15.61 5.34 10.66
C PRO A 186 14.74 4.77 11.79
N GLU A 187 13.41 4.84 11.67
CA GLU A 187 12.46 4.23 12.62
C GLU A 187 12.61 2.70 12.74
N THR A 188 13.22 2.05 11.74
CA THR A 188 13.44 0.60 11.74
C THR A 188 14.61 0.16 12.61
N LYS A 189 15.50 1.08 13.03
CA LYS A 189 16.72 0.81 13.81
C LYS A 189 16.67 1.33 15.25
N VAL A 190 15.50 1.74 15.77
CA VAL A 190 15.39 2.20 17.16
C VAL A 190 15.57 1.02 18.14
N LYS A 191 16.65 1.05 18.92
CA LYS A 191 16.95 0.04 19.94
C LYS A 191 15.85 0.07 21.01
N GLY A 192 14.93 -0.88 20.96
CA GLY A 192 13.76 -0.94 21.85
C GLY A 192 12.42 -0.68 21.17
N SER A 193 12.35 -0.35 19.88
CA SER A 193 11.10 -0.30 19.10
C SER A 193 10.53 -1.69 18.77
N ARG A 194 10.82 -2.69 19.60
CA ARG A 194 10.10 -3.96 19.63
C ARG A 194 8.70 -3.71 20.20
N THR A 195 7.88 -2.93 19.51
CA THR A 195 6.43 -2.82 19.72
C THR A 195 5.68 -4.00 19.11
#